data_AF-A0A969XJH1-F1
#
_entry.id   AF-A0A969XJH1-F1
#
_cell.length_a   1.000
_cell.length_b   1.000
_cell.length_c   1.000
_cell.angle_alpha   90.00
_cell.angle_beta   90.00
_cell.angle_gamma   90.00
#
_symmetry.space_group_name_H-M   'P 1'
#
loop_
_entity.id
_entity.type
_entity.pdbx_description
1 polymer ?
#
loop_
_entity_poly.entity_id
_entity_poly.type
_entity_poly.pdbx_seq_one_letter_code
_entity_poly.pdbx_strand_id
1 'polypeptide(L)'
;PEEPAEPTAEPEPTAAPEEPTTEPVADEKFWQQDLLDAVAAAIDREEMVDRVFEGRNTPAYHMVPPDYPYATEPFLDKYGERDLDLAIELLEGLGYTADDPFVMELWFPPEHYGTTTADVMQVLKEQLEATGLITVELQSQNWASYIDAFVAGEMPAFILGWFPDFADPDNWLTPFASCLQSPDNGVNFCDEQMDELLVAAASSSDPDERAQLYQEIGDLYAEMVPTLPLFWEPEFIIFRDGIEGVDISSTIEFNYNVLTFGEDAQPASGSTDTIIIGTTDEVHSLDANDAYAIHDWEIIRNTGRALLTYPPGSTELTLGVAAEMPEISEDGTVYTFTLKEGVTFADGTPLTANDFVYAWERLNTLAGEVSGLVRVYVEDVEAIDDQTVQYTLKGSFGFFPALAATAPFVPVNPNTFSADEIVAYPETLDGVGPYRMVSLVPGEQMVLEANPEYLGDDVAQIPNVIVRYYADPTTMANAVESGEVDVAWRTVGPVEAVRLQEVEGLTVQRVDAPALRYIVFNHTYTPAE
;
A
#
# COMPACT_ATOMS: atom_id res chain seq x y z
N PRO A 1 -31.83 16.78 67.82
CA PRO A 1 -32.86 17.78 67.47
C PRO A 1 -32.49 19.12 68.11
N GLU A 2 -31.73 19.93 67.38
CA GLU A 2 -31.54 21.35 67.66
C GLU A 2 -31.88 22.12 66.39
N GLU A 3 -32.69 23.15 66.59
CA GLU A 3 -33.31 24.04 65.60
C GLU A 3 -32.31 25.06 65.01
N PRO A 4 -32.67 25.72 63.88
CA PRO A 4 -31.73 26.38 62.98
C PRO A 4 -31.49 27.86 63.36
N ALA A 5 -30.34 28.39 62.93
CA ALA A 5 -30.02 29.82 62.96
C ALA A 5 -30.03 30.42 61.54
N GLU A 6 -30.63 31.60 61.44
CA GLU A 6 -30.90 32.45 60.26
C GLU A 6 -29.66 33.19 59.72
N PRO A 7 -29.77 33.84 58.53
CA PRO A 7 -28.65 34.07 57.60
C PRO A 7 -27.90 35.39 57.84
N THR A 8 -26.65 35.46 57.37
CA THR A 8 -25.84 36.70 57.37
C THR A 8 -25.30 37.03 55.97
N ALA A 9 -25.76 38.20 55.49
CA ALA A 9 -25.16 39.22 54.61
C ALA A 9 -24.27 38.84 53.42
N GLU A 10 -24.69 39.29 52.23
CA GLU A 10 -23.89 39.41 51.00
C GLU A 10 -22.76 40.45 51.13
N PRO A 11 -21.57 40.20 50.55
CA PRO A 11 -20.60 41.24 50.23
C PRO A 11 -20.71 41.72 48.77
N GLU A 12 -20.36 43.00 48.57
CA GLU A 12 -20.46 43.84 47.36
C GLU A 12 -19.72 43.31 46.11
N PRO A 13 -20.15 43.72 44.89
CA PRO A 13 -19.54 43.29 43.64
C PRO A 13 -18.13 43.89 43.49
N THR A 14 -17.13 43.01 43.37
CA THR A 14 -15.76 43.39 43.03
C THR A 14 -15.65 43.68 41.53
N ALA A 15 -14.91 44.72 41.18
CA ALA A 15 -14.76 45.23 39.82
C ALA A 15 -14.31 44.15 38.82
N ALA A 16 -14.86 44.20 37.60
CA ALA A 16 -14.47 43.33 36.50
C ALA A 16 -12.95 43.49 36.20
N PRO A 17 -12.20 42.39 36.05
CA PRO A 17 -10.85 42.46 35.52
C PRO A 17 -10.91 42.94 34.06
N GLU A 18 -9.95 43.80 33.69
CA GLU A 18 -9.77 44.26 32.32
C GLU A 18 -9.64 43.07 31.37
N GLU A 19 -10.41 43.07 30.28
CA GLU A 19 -10.27 42.06 29.23
C GLU A 19 -8.84 42.11 28.68
N PRO A 20 -8.13 40.98 28.59
CA PRO A 20 -6.89 40.96 27.85
C PRO A 20 -7.24 41.25 26.40
N THR A 21 -6.68 42.33 25.86
CA THR A 21 -6.63 42.57 24.43
C THR A 21 -5.79 41.46 23.80
N THR A 22 -6.42 40.34 23.50
CA THR A 22 -5.89 39.33 22.60
C THR A 22 -6.21 39.84 21.20
N GLU A 23 -5.24 40.49 20.57
CA GLU A 23 -5.16 40.39 19.12
C GLU A 23 -5.10 38.89 18.79
N PRO A 24 -5.82 38.40 17.77
CA PRO A 24 -5.70 37.00 17.39
C PRO A 24 -4.25 36.75 17.01
N VAL A 25 -3.55 35.94 17.83
CA VAL A 25 -2.34 35.26 17.38
C VAL A 25 -2.82 34.49 16.15
N ALA A 26 -2.21 34.74 14.98
CA ALA A 26 -2.50 33.91 13.82
C ALA A 26 -2.31 32.45 14.27
N ASP A 27 -3.24 31.55 13.91
CA ASP A 27 -3.10 30.11 14.17
C ASP A 27 -1.77 29.64 13.53
N GLU A 28 -0.67 29.69 14.29
CA GLU A 28 0.62 29.20 13.84
C GLU A 28 0.52 27.67 13.84
N LYS A 29 0.37 27.11 12.63
CA LYS A 29 0.43 25.66 12.43
C LYS A 29 1.74 25.13 13.01
N PHE A 30 1.67 23.96 13.66
CA PHE A 30 2.86 23.29 14.18
C PHE A 30 3.89 23.03 13.07
N TRP A 31 3.44 22.47 11.95
CA TRP A 31 4.24 22.33 10.73
C TRP A 31 4.13 23.59 9.88
N GLN A 32 5.12 24.48 10.01
CA GLN A 32 5.31 25.62 9.11
C GLN A 32 6.05 25.17 7.85
N GLN A 33 5.84 25.87 6.73
CA GLN A 33 6.48 25.49 5.45
C GLN A 33 8.00 25.47 5.53
N ASP A 34 8.62 26.54 6.07
CA ASP A 34 10.08 26.60 6.22
C ASP A 34 10.63 25.49 7.13
N LEU A 35 9.82 24.99 8.08
CA LEU A 35 10.19 23.88 8.95
C LEU A 35 10.16 22.54 8.19
N LEU A 36 9.14 22.31 7.36
CA LEU A 36 9.06 21.15 6.48
C LEU A 36 10.21 21.15 5.46
N ASP A 37 10.50 22.29 4.85
CA ASP A 37 11.60 22.48 3.91
C ASP A 37 12.96 22.22 4.58
N ALA A 38 13.14 22.67 5.84
CA ALA A 38 14.36 22.39 6.60
C ALA A 38 14.55 20.90 6.89
N VAL A 39 13.48 20.19 7.28
CA VAL A 39 13.52 18.73 7.48
C VAL A 39 13.82 18.02 6.16
N ALA A 40 13.18 18.41 5.07
CA ALA A 40 13.39 17.83 3.75
C ALA A 40 14.84 18.01 3.24
N ALA A 41 15.42 19.19 3.43
CA ALA A 41 16.79 19.52 3.02
C ALA A 41 17.86 18.83 3.88
N ALA A 42 17.59 18.56 5.16
CA ALA A 42 18.56 17.97 6.07
C ALA A 42 18.81 16.46 5.85
N ILE A 43 17.85 15.74 5.25
CA ILE A 43 17.88 14.29 5.07
C ILE A 43 18.72 13.90 3.85
N ASP A 44 19.68 13.01 4.07
CA ASP A 44 20.55 12.40 3.07
C ASP A 44 20.14 10.94 2.85
N ARG A 45 19.41 10.71 1.76
CA ARG A 45 18.84 9.39 1.42
C ARG A 45 19.91 8.41 0.94
N GLU A 46 20.94 8.92 0.27
CA GLU A 46 22.09 8.12 -0.18
C GLU A 46 22.84 7.55 1.03
N GLU A 47 23.20 8.42 1.98
CA GLU A 47 23.90 8.00 3.21
C GLU A 47 23.06 7.01 4.02
N MET A 48 21.75 7.21 4.09
CA MET A 48 20.83 6.30 4.77
C MET A 48 20.79 4.93 4.10
N VAL A 49 20.64 4.89 2.78
CA VAL A 49 20.62 3.65 2.00
C VAL A 49 21.93 2.88 2.13
N ASP A 50 23.06 3.57 2.04
CA ASP A 50 24.38 2.97 2.18
C ASP A 50 24.62 2.42 3.60
N ARG A 51 24.29 3.19 4.64
CA ARG A 51 24.57 2.80 6.03
C ARG A 51 23.67 1.69 6.56
N VAL A 52 22.38 1.73 6.22
CA VAL A 52 21.40 0.80 6.77
C VAL A 52 21.22 -0.44 5.89
N PHE A 53 21.28 -0.25 4.57
CA PHE A 53 20.93 -1.31 3.61
C PHE A 53 22.11 -1.78 2.75
N GLU A 54 23.31 -1.21 2.93
CA GLU A 54 24.51 -1.50 2.14
C GLU A 54 24.30 -1.30 0.63
N GLY A 55 23.54 -0.26 0.26
CA GLY A 55 23.28 0.10 -1.15
C GLY A 55 22.23 -0.78 -1.84
N ARG A 56 21.50 -1.64 -1.11
CA ARG A 56 20.48 -2.53 -1.70
C ARG A 56 19.17 -1.81 -2.01
N ASN A 57 18.77 -0.87 -1.17
CA ASN A 57 17.58 -0.05 -1.38
C ASN A 57 17.90 1.07 -2.39
N THR A 58 16.88 1.73 -2.90
CA THR A 58 17.05 2.87 -3.83
C THR A 58 16.55 4.15 -3.14
N PRO A 59 17.34 5.23 -3.09
CA PRO A 59 16.89 6.54 -2.61
C PRO A 59 15.60 6.99 -3.32
N ALA A 60 14.66 7.58 -2.58
CA ALA A 60 13.37 8.01 -3.13
C ALA A 60 13.20 9.53 -3.04
N TYR A 61 13.08 10.19 -4.20
CA TYR A 61 12.89 11.65 -4.32
C TYR A 61 11.49 12.03 -4.84
N HIS A 62 10.57 11.06 -4.86
CA HIS A 62 9.15 11.26 -5.13
C HIS A 62 8.35 10.11 -4.51
N MET A 63 7.03 10.32 -4.36
CA MET A 63 6.10 9.27 -3.97
C MET A 63 5.77 8.34 -5.15
N VAL A 64 5.93 8.77 -6.40
CA VAL A 64 5.69 7.92 -7.58
C VAL A 64 6.94 7.07 -7.89
N PRO A 65 6.82 5.75 -8.08
CA PRO A 65 7.95 4.89 -8.41
C PRO A 65 8.63 5.31 -9.72
N PRO A 66 9.97 5.22 -9.82
CA PRO A 66 10.71 5.69 -11.00
C PRO A 66 10.33 4.96 -12.31
N ASP A 67 9.85 3.72 -12.23
CA ASP A 67 9.42 2.94 -13.39
C ASP A 67 7.95 3.16 -13.78
N TYR A 68 7.21 3.99 -13.03
CA TYR A 68 5.83 4.34 -13.37
C TYR A 68 5.77 5.42 -14.46
N PRO A 69 4.72 5.44 -15.30
CA PRO A 69 4.48 6.53 -16.22
C PRO A 69 4.48 7.89 -15.50
N TYR A 70 5.09 8.89 -16.12
CA TYR A 70 5.12 10.28 -15.63
C TYR A 70 5.87 10.51 -14.31
N ALA A 71 6.70 9.54 -13.87
CA ALA A 71 7.54 9.73 -12.70
C ALA A 71 8.52 10.91 -12.87
N THR A 72 8.68 11.68 -11.80
CA THR A 72 9.57 12.85 -11.68
C THR A 72 10.38 12.75 -10.39
N GLU A 73 11.33 13.67 -10.14
CA GLU A 73 12.16 13.68 -8.93
C GLU A 73 12.12 15.05 -8.21
N PRO A 74 10.93 15.57 -7.84
CA PRO A 74 10.76 16.96 -7.43
C PRO A 74 11.50 17.30 -6.13
N PHE A 75 11.70 16.33 -5.23
CA PHE A 75 12.52 16.56 -4.03
C PHE A 75 14.01 16.65 -4.35
N LEU A 76 14.51 15.91 -5.33
CA LEU A 76 15.89 16.01 -5.80
C LEU A 76 16.12 17.36 -6.48
N ASP A 77 15.16 17.79 -7.32
CA ASP A 77 15.22 19.07 -8.02
C ASP A 77 15.17 20.27 -7.05
N LYS A 78 14.36 20.18 -5.98
CA LYS A 78 14.20 21.27 -5.00
C LYS A 78 15.31 21.30 -3.94
N TYR A 79 15.67 20.15 -3.36
CA TYR A 79 16.54 20.08 -2.18
C TYR A 79 17.91 19.43 -2.45
N GLY A 80 18.12 18.84 -3.64
CA GLY A 80 19.29 18.03 -3.93
C GLY A 80 19.33 16.73 -3.13
N GLU A 81 20.50 16.08 -3.11
CA GLU A 81 20.73 14.88 -2.28
C GLU A 81 20.66 15.23 -0.79
N ARG A 82 21.20 16.42 -0.42
CA ARG A 82 21.18 17.03 0.91
C ARG A 82 21.62 18.50 0.83
N ASP A 83 20.93 19.39 1.55
CA ASP A 83 21.35 20.78 1.76
C ASP A 83 21.23 21.19 3.23
N LEU A 84 22.28 20.87 4.00
CA LEU A 84 22.33 21.17 5.44
C LEU A 84 22.44 22.69 5.72
N ASP A 85 23.07 23.45 4.83
CA ASP A 85 23.21 24.90 5.00
C ASP A 85 21.85 25.58 4.84
N LEU A 86 21.05 25.16 3.84
CA LEU A 86 19.66 25.61 3.68
C LEU A 86 18.79 25.26 4.89
N ALA A 87 18.89 24.01 5.39
CA ALA A 87 18.13 23.60 6.57
C ALA A 87 18.43 24.48 7.79
N ILE A 88 19.70 24.81 8.03
CA ILE A 88 20.12 25.71 9.11
C ILE A 88 19.58 27.12 8.88
N GLU A 89 19.70 27.67 7.66
CA GLU A 89 19.20 29.01 7.33
C GLU A 89 17.69 29.15 7.60
N LEU A 90 16.89 28.16 7.19
CA LEU A 90 15.44 28.13 7.42
C LEU A 90 15.09 28.05 8.91
N LEU A 91 15.76 27.18 9.66
CA LEU A 91 15.54 27.02 11.11
C LEU A 91 15.92 28.28 11.89
N GLU A 92 17.04 28.93 11.55
CA GLU A 92 17.43 30.22 12.13
C GLU A 92 16.40 31.32 11.78
N GLY A 93 15.85 31.29 10.56
CA GLY A 93 14.79 32.19 10.11
C GLY A 93 13.50 32.08 10.92
N LEU A 94 13.16 30.86 11.36
CA LEU A 94 12.06 30.57 12.29
C LEU A 94 12.37 30.92 13.76
N GLY A 95 13.62 31.27 14.06
CA GLY A 95 14.06 31.69 15.38
C GLY A 95 14.57 30.56 16.28
N TYR A 96 14.74 29.34 15.76
CA TYR A 96 15.37 28.26 16.51
C TYR A 96 16.85 28.54 16.75
N THR A 97 17.34 28.11 17.92
CA THR A 97 18.74 28.29 18.30
C THR A 97 19.26 27.02 18.96
N ALA A 98 20.58 26.89 19.11
CA ALA A 98 21.16 25.75 19.82
C ALA A 98 20.71 25.61 21.29
N ASP A 99 20.28 26.72 21.92
CA ASP A 99 19.76 26.73 23.30
C ASP A 99 18.23 26.51 23.36
N ASP A 100 17.54 26.67 22.22
CA ASP A 100 16.09 26.51 22.06
C ASP A 100 15.80 25.85 20.70
N PRO A 101 16.16 24.55 20.54
CA PRO A 101 16.00 23.84 19.28
C PRO A 101 14.54 23.44 19.05
N PHE A 102 14.17 23.21 17.80
CA PHE A 102 12.92 22.54 17.47
C PHE A 102 12.96 21.09 17.99
N VAL A 103 11.99 20.70 18.82
CA VAL A 103 11.87 19.31 19.29
C VAL A 103 10.90 18.56 18.37
N MET A 104 11.43 17.58 17.64
CA MET A 104 10.67 16.74 16.74
C MET A 104 10.43 15.37 17.37
N GLU A 105 9.20 15.08 17.77
CA GLU A 105 8.81 13.70 18.08
C GLU A 105 8.62 12.92 16.78
N LEU A 106 9.37 11.83 16.62
CA LEU A 106 9.34 11.01 15.42
C LEU A 106 9.03 9.55 15.76
N TRP A 107 7.87 9.09 15.31
CA TRP A 107 7.28 7.82 15.71
C TRP A 107 7.54 6.70 14.69
N PHE A 108 7.70 5.47 15.17
CA PHE A 108 7.91 4.30 14.30
C PHE A 108 7.45 2.96 14.92
N PRO A 109 7.04 1.98 14.08
CA PRO A 109 6.78 0.62 14.51
C PRO A 109 8.03 -0.28 14.29
N PRO A 110 8.72 -0.75 15.35
CA PRO A 110 10.07 -1.31 15.21
C PRO A 110 10.13 -2.66 14.47
N GLU A 111 9.03 -3.41 14.41
CA GLU A 111 8.99 -4.76 13.83
C GLU A 111 8.17 -4.84 12.53
N HIS A 112 7.30 -3.86 12.25
CA HIS A 112 6.33 -3.94 11.15
C HIS A 112 6.98 -3.79 9.76
N TYR A 113 7.96 -2.88 9.63
CA TYR A 113 8.68 -2.63 8.37
C TYR A 113 10.03 -3.35 8.30
N GLY A 114 10.18 -4.44 9.05
CA GLY A 114 11.42 -5.21 9.12
C GLY A 114 12.39 -4.73 10.19
N THR A 115 13.40 -5.57 10.43
CA THR A 115 14.33 -5.46 11.56
C THR A 115 15.25 -4.24 11.50
N THR A 116 15.40 -3.62 10.33
CA THR A 116 16.23 -2.42 10.10
C THR A 116 15.52 -1.11 10.45
N THR A 117 14.24 -1.14 10.80
CA THR A 117 13.45 0.08 11.05
C THR A 117 14.11 0.97 12.11
N ALA A 118 14.55 0.39 13.24
CA ALA A 118 15.21 1.15 14.30
C ALA A 118 16.51 1.82 13.84
N ASP A 119 17.28 1.18 12.95
CA ASP A 119 18.53 1.73 12.41
C ASP A 119 18.25 2.93 11.48
N VAL A 120 17.20 2.84 10.64
CA VAL A 120 16.71 3.98 9.84
C VAL A 120 16.39 5.18 10.73
N MET A 121 15.66 4.96 11.82
CA MET A 121 15.28 6.04 12.75
C MET A 121 16.48 6.70 13.43
N GLN A 122 17.52 5.92 13.77
CA GLN A 122 18.73 6.49 14.33
C GLN A 122 19.50 7.34 13.30
N VAL A 123 19.58 6.91 12.04
CA VAL A 123 20.19 7.71 10.97
C VAL A 123 19.41 9.01 10.75
N LEU A 124 18.07 8.95 10.71
CA LEU A 124 17.22 10.15 10.62
C LEU A 124 17.48 11.12 11.77
N LYS A 125 17.52 10.61 13.01
CA LYS A 125 17.85 11.40 14.20
C LYS A 125 19.22 12.08 14.05
N GLU A 126 20.26 11.33 13.69
CA GLU A 126 21.61 11.88 13.52
C GLU A 126 21.67 12.97 12.43
N GLN A 127 21.00 12.76 11.29
CA GLN A 127 21.00 13.72 10.18
C GLN A 127 20.26 15.01 10.53
N LEU A 128 19.11 14.93 11.19
CA LEU A 128 18.33 16.09 11.63
C LEU A 128 19.04 16.85 12.75
N GLU A 129 19.63 16.16 13.73
CA GLU A 129 20.39 16.79 14.82
C GLU A 129 21.73 17.40 14.35
N ALA A 130 22.23 17.01 13.17
CA ALA A 130 23.41 17.62 12.56
C ALA A 130 23.21 19.11 12.20
N THR A 131 21.95 19.58 12.13
CA THR A 131 21.63 21.01 12.03
C THR A 131 22.09 21.79 13.27
N GLY A 132 22.18 21.13 14.43
CA GLY A 132 22.38 21.78 15.73
C GLY A 132 21.17 22.58 16.22
N LEU A 133 20.05 22.55 15.48
CA LEU A 133 18.84 23.35 15.70
C LEU A 133 17.57 22.49 15.81
N ILE A 134 17.67 21.20 15.51
CA ILE A 134 16.63 20.19 15.75
C ILE A 134 17.11 19.22 16.83
N THR A 135 16.22 18.82 17.74
CA THR A 135 16.38 17.66 18.64
C THR A 135 15.31 16.64 18.31
N VAL A 136 15.69 15.38 18.07
CA VAL A 136 14.73 14.33 17.68
C VAL A 136 14.46 13.40 18.86
N GLU A 137 13.18 13.24 19.21
CA GLU A 137 12.72 12.28 20.20
C GLU A 137 12.06 11.08 19.51
N LEU A 138 12.75 9.95 19.47
CA LEU A 138 12.25 8.74 18.84
C LEU A 138 11.21 8.04 19.73
N GLN A 139 10.02 7.82 19.19
CA GLN A 139 8.91 7.16 19.86
C GLN A 139 8.60 5.82 19.17
N SER A 140 8.76 4.71 19.89
CA SER A 140 8.48 3.37 19.34
C SER A 140 7.17 2.80 19.88
N GLN A 141 6.32 2.24 19.02
CA GLN A 141 5.12 1.50 19.43
C GLN A 141 4.93 0.22 18.62
N ASN A 142 4.25 -0.79 19.19
CA ASN A 142 3.82 -1.94 18.41
C ASN A 142 2.74 -1.52 17.39
N TRP A 143 2.59 -2.25 16.29
CA TRP A 143 1.72 -1.85 15.17
C TRP A 143 0.27 -1.56 15.57
N ALA A 144 -0.33 -2.36 16.44
CA ALA A 144 -1.72 -2.15 16.86
C ALA A 144 -1.88 -0.80 17.61
N SER A 145 -1.02 -0.53 18.59
CA SER A 145 -1.03 0.75 19.31
C SER A 145 -0.63 1.93 18.43
N TYR A 146 0.26 1.69 17.46
CA TYR A 146 0.68 2.69 16.48
C TYR A 146 -0.49 3.16 15.62
N ILE A 147 -1.31 2.23 15.12
CA ILE A 147 -2.54 2.54 14.39
C ILE A 147 -3.54 3.29 15.27
N ASP A 148 -3.71 2.92 16.54
CA ASP A 148 -4.60 3.65 17.46
C ASP A 148 -4.18 5.13 17.62
N ALA A 149 -2.89 5.39 17.87
CA ALA A 149 -2.34 6.74 18.03
C ALA A 149 -2.40 7.56 16.73
N PHE A 150 -2.19 6.87 15.61
CA PHE A 150 -2.32 7.40 14.26
C PHE A 150 -3.74 7.89 13.96
N VAL A 151 -4.74 7.03 14.16
CA VAL A 151 -6.16 7.37 13.94
C VAL A 151 -6.61 8.47 14.90
N ALA A 152 -6.08 8.49 16.11
CA ALA A 152 -6.36 9.54 17.10
C ALA A 152 -5.71 10.89 16.76
N GLY A 153 -4.82 10.96 15.76
CA GLY A 153 -4.11 12.17 15.37
C GLY A 153 -3.06 12.63 16.39
N GLU A 154 -2.58 11.73 17.24
CA GLU A 154 -1.67 12.04 18.37
C GLU A 154 -0.20 12.19 17.94
N MET A 155 0.15 11.76 16.72
CA MET A 155 1.52 11.76 16.23
C MET A 155 1.80 12.99 15.35
N PRO A 156 2.77 13.86 15.71
CA PRO A 156 3.14 15.00 14.87
C PRO A 156 3.86 14.58 13.58
N ALA A 157 4.81 13.64 13.70
CA ALA A 157 5.50 13.02 12.58
C ALA A 157 5.80 11.55 12.87
N PHE A 158 5.68 10.72 11.84
CA PHE A 158 5.78 9.27 11.96
C PHE A 158 6.12 8.62 10.63
N ILE A 159 6.64 7.39 10.61
CA ILE A 159 6.95 6.70 9.34
C ILE A 159 5.84 5.74 8.92
N LEU A 160 5.62 5.63 7.61
CA LEU A 160 4.79 4.59 7.02
C LEU A 160 5.50 3.96 5.82
N GLY A 161 4.91 2.87 5.33
CA GLY A 161 5.26 2.23 4.08
C GLY A 161 4.05 2.09 3.18
N TRP A 162 4.27 2.17 1.85
CA TRP A 162 3.23 2.04 0.85
C TRP A 162 3.63 1.06 -0.25
N PHE A 163 2.64 0.34 -0.77
CA PHE A 163 2.73 -0.58 -1.89
C PHE A 163 1.57 -0.27 -2.85
N PRO A 164 1.68 -0.55 -4.16
CA PRO A 164 0.65 -0.13 -5.09
C PRO A 164 -0.60 -1.00 -4.96
N ASP A 165 -1.77 -0.35 -4.84
CA ASP A 165 -3.04 -1.06 -5.03
C ASP A 165 -3.29 -1.33 -6.52
N PHE A 166 -2.92 -0.38 -7.38
CA PHE A 166 -3.02 -0.46 -8.84
C PHE A 166 -1.90 0.34 -9.52
N ALA A 167 -1.62 0.02 -10.79
CA ALA A 167 -0.51 0.60 -11.54
C ALA A 167 -0.85 1.96 -12.19
N ASP A 168 -1.02 3.00 -11.38
CA ASP A 168 -1.21 4.39 -11.83
C ASP A 168 -0.59 5.39 -10.82
N PRO A 169 -0.01 6.53 -11.24
CA PRO A 169 0.51 7.53 -10.30
C PRO A 169 -0.52 8.10 -9.32
N ASP A 170 -1.82 8.07 -9.64
CA ASP A 170 -2.88 8.48 -8.71
C ASP A 170 -2.80 7.72 -7.37
N ASN A 171 -2.50 6.41 -7.42
CA ASN A 171 -2.36 5.56 -6.24
C ASN A 171 -1.21 6.01 -5.30
N TRP A 172 -0.25 6.77 -5.81
CA TRP A 172 0.92 7.24 -5.08
C TRP A 172 0.82 8.68 -4.59
N LEU A 173 -0.22 9.40 -5.00
CA LEU A 173 -0.34 10.84 -4.76
C LEU A 173 -1.64 11.18 -4.03
N THR A 174 -2.78 10.77 -4.59
CA THR A 174 -4.11 11.11 -4.09
C THR A 174 -4.36 10.66 -2.64
N PRO A 175 -3.93 9.44 -2.20
CA PRO A 175 -4.08 9.00 -0.81
C PRO A 175 -3.35 9.86 0.22
N PHE A 176 -2.39 10.68 -0.19
CA PHE A 176 -1.53 11.47 0.71
C PHE A 176 -1.71 12.98 0.55
N ALA A 177 -2.15 13.44 -0.62
CA ALA A 177 -2.20 14.85 -0.97
C ALA A 177 -3.60 15.37 -1.29
N SER A 178 -4.62 14.50 -1.37
CA SER A 178 -6.00 14.97 -1.52
C SER A 178 -6.65 15.33 -0.19
N CYS A 179 -7.53 16.33 -0.18
CA CYS A 179 -8.29 16.69 1.02
C CYS A 179 -9.19 15.55 1.51
N LEU A 180 -9.65 14.68 0.61
CA LEU A 180 -10.56 13.59 0.92
C LEU A 180 -9.86 12.38 1.54
N GLN A 181 -8.71 11.96 1.00
CA GLN A 181 -8.08 10.69 1.32
C GLN A 181 -6.84 10.82 2.24
N SER A 182 -6.18 11.99 2.27
CA SER A 182 -5.03 12.20 3.15
C SER A 182 -5.30 11.95 4.65
N PRO A 183 -6.53 12.16 5.19
CA PRO A 183 -6.83 11.82 6.59
C PRO A 183 -6.77 10.31 6.88
N ASP A 184 -7.09 9.46 5.90
CA ASP A 184 -7.03 7.99 6.05
C ASP A 184 -5.58 7.51 6.27
N ASN A 185 -4.61 8.30 5.81
CA ASN A 185 -3.17 8.11 5.99
C ASN A 185 -2.56 9.01 7.08
N GLY A 186 -3.38 9.66 7.92
CA GLY A 186 -2.95 10.50 9.04
C GLY A 186 -2.12 11.73 8.65
N VAL A 187 -2.02 12.01 7.34
CA VAL A 187 -1.33 13.19 6.81
C VAL A 187 -2.16 14.43 7.11
N ASN A 188 -3.49 14.32 7.01
CA ASN A 188 -4.44 15.41 7.25
C ASN A 188 -4.10 16.68 6.43
N PHE A 189 -3.52 16.49 5.25
CA PHE A 189 -3.17 17.55 4.31
C PHE A 189 -4.38 17.92 3.44
N CYS A 190 -4.54 19.21 3.14
CA CYS A 190 -5.57 19.67 2.23
C CYS A 190 -5.15 20.99 1.58
N ASP A 191 -5.12 20.99 0.26
CA ASP A 191 -4.90 22.16 -0.58
C ASP A 191 -5.80 22.10 -1.82
N GLU A 192 -6.49 23.20 -2.12
CA GLU A 192 -7.46 23.25 -3.22
C GLU A 192 -6.79 23.11 -4.60
N GLN A 193 -5.58 23.67 -4.78
CA GLN A 193 -4.85 23.58 -6.04
C GLN A 193 -4.36 22.15 -6.27
N MET A 194 -3.85 21.50 -5.23
CA MET A 194 -3.46 20.09 -5.27
C MET A 194 -4.64 19.19 -5.65
N ASP A 195 -5.81 19.36 -5.02
CA ASP A 195 -7.04 18.62 -5.35
C ASP A 195 -7.46 18.83 -6.81
N GLU A 196 -7.44 20.07 -7.30
CA GLU A 196 -7.77 20.39 -8.70
C GLU A 196 -6.83 19.68 -9.68
N LEU A 197 -5.53 19.66 -9.39
CA LEU A 197 -4.52 19.00 -10.23
C LEU A 197 -4.68 17.48 -10.22
N LEU A 198 -4.87 16.86 -9.04
CA LEU A 198 -5.08 15.42 -8.90
C LEU A 198 -6.32 14.96 -9.67
N VAL A 199 -7.44 15.68 -9.52
CA VAL A 199 -8.68 15.37 -10.24
C VAL A 199 -8.51 15.53 -11.75
N ALA A 200 -7.82 16.57 -12.21
CA ALA A 200 -7.53 16.77 -13.63
C ALA A 200 -6.66 15.63 -14.19
N ALA A 201 -5.62 15.21 -13.47
CA ALA A 201 -4.72 14.14 -13.89
C ALA A 201 -5.45 12.79 -13.95
N ALA A 202 -6.27 12.50 -12.94
CA ALA A 202 -7.12 11.31 -12.89
C ALA A 202 -8.16 11.26 -14.01
N SER A 203 -8.70 12.42 -14.41
CA SER A 203 -9.74 12.52 -15.44
C SER A 203 -9.21 12.48 -16.88
N SER A 204 -7.95 12.88 -17.10
CA SER A 204 -7.41 12.94 -18.46
C SER A 204 -7.11 11.54 -19.01
N SER A 205 -7.35 11.39 -20.32
CA SER A 205 -6.95 10.22 -21.11
C SER A 205 -5.84 10.54 -22.11
N ASP A 206 -5.39 11.81 -22.18
CA ASP A 206 -4.29 12.24 -23.04
C ASP A 206 -2.96 12.09 -22.28
N PRO A 207 -2.04 11.21 -22.73
CA PRO A 207 -0.77 10.99 -22.06
C PRO A 207 0.09 12.26 -21.92
N ASP A 208 0.04 13.19 -22.89
CA ASP A 208 0.84 14.41 -22.84
C ASP A 208 0.28 15.39 -21.79
N GLU A 209 -1.04 15.48 -21.68
CA GLU A 209 -1.71 16.29 -20.64
C GLU A 209 -1.44 15.70 -19.25
N ARG A 210 -1.56 14.38 -19.10
CA ARG A 210 -1.24 13.69 -17.84
C ARG A 210 0.21 13.90 -17.42
N ALA A 211 1.16 13.79 -18.35
CA ALA A 211 2.57 14.03 -18.07
C ALA A 211 2.81 15.45 -17.52
N GLN A 212 2.16 16.46 -18.11
CA GLN A 212 2.26 17.83 -17.62
C GLN A 212 1.63 17.98 -16.23
N LEU A 213 0.43 17.44 -16.02
CA LEU A 213 -0.27 17.54 -14.74
C LEU A 213 0.52 16.86 -13.61
N TYR A 214 1.10 15.68 -13.84
CA TYR A 214 1.91 15.00 -12.83
C TYR A 214 3.24 15.71 -12.54
N GLN A 215 3.83 16.42 -13.50
CA GLN A 215 4.95 17.31 -13.23
C GLN A 215 4.52 18.46 -12.30
N GLU A 216 3.40 19.12 -12.59
CA GLU A 216 2.88 20.22 -11.78
C GLU A 216 2.50 19.74 -10.35
N ILE A 217 1.92 18.54 -10.24
CA ILE A 217 1.65 17.89 -8.95
C ILE A 217 2.95 17.61 -8.21
N GLY A 218 3.95 17.01 -8.87
CA GLY A 218 5.24 16.70 -8.25
C GLY A 218 5.94 17.93 -7.69
N ASP A 219 6.01 19.01 -8.49
CA ASP A 219 6.59 20.29 -8.08
C ASP A 219 5.88 20.86 -6.85
N LEU A 220 4.54 20.90 -6.86
CA LEU A 220 3.74 21.36 -5.72
C LEU A 220 3.88 20.43 -4.50
N TYR A 221 4.01 19.12 -4.72
CA TYR A 221 4.20 18.14 -3.65
C TYR A 221 5.53 18.37 -2.92
N ALA A 222 6.62 18.60 -3.63
CA ALA A 222 7.90 18.96 -3.01
C ALA A 222 7.87 20.37 -2.41
N GLU A 223 7.05 21.28 -2.95
CA GLU A 223 6.83 22.59 -2.37
C GLU A 223 6.14 22.51 -1.01
N MET A 224 5.08 21.72 -0.88
CA MET A 224 4.23 21.68 0.32
C MET A 224 4.58 20.57 1.30
N VAL A 225 5.36 19.58 0.86
CA VAL A 225 5.81 18.41 1.63
C VAL A 225 4.67 17.73 2.44
N PRO A 226 3.59 17.25 1.79
CA PRO A 226 2.56 16.45 2.47
C PRO A 226 3.18 15.27 3.23
N THR A 227 4.05 14.54 2.52
CA THR A 227 4.90 13.49 3.06
C THR A 227 6.31 13.63 2.48
N LEU A 228 7.28 12.94 3.08
CA LEU A 228 8.67 12.98 2.66
C LEU A 228 9.18 11.57 2.30
N PRO A 229 9.35 11.25 1.00
CA PRO A 229 9.86 9.95 0.58
C PRO A 229 11.30 9.75 1.07
N LEU A 230 11.65 8.52 1.48
CA LEU A 230 12.98 8.18 1.98
C LEU A 230 13.70 7.23 1.02
N PHE A 231 13.14 6.04 0.80
CA PHE A 231 13.73 5.02 -0.06
C PHE A 231 12.69 4.00 -0.55
N TRP A 232 12.99 3.40 -1.69
CA TRP A 232 12.35 2.22 -2.26
C TRP A 232 13.04 0.95 -1.76
N GLU A 233 12.25 -0.02 -1.34
CA GLU A 233 12.69 -1.33 -0.88
C GLU A 233 12.48 -2.38 -2.00
N PRO A 234 13.52 -3.08 -2.45
CA PRO A 234 13.34 -4.18 -3.41
C PRO A 234 12.78 -5.42 -2.71
N GLU A 235 12.16 -6.29 -3.47
CA GLU A 235 11.78 -7.63 -3.03
C GLU A 235 12.87 -8.65 -3.40
N PHE A 236 12.97 -9.73 -2.64
CA PHE A 236 13.90 -10.83 -2.92
C PHE A 236 13.12 -12.14 -3.04
N ILE A 237 13.31 -12.82 -4.17
CA ILE A 237 12.78 -14.16 -4.41
C ILE A 237 13.96 -15.11 -4.42
N ILE A 238 13.93 -16.13 -3.56
CA ILE A 238 14.94 -17.17 -3.55
C ILE A 238 14.31 -18.45 -4.00
N PHE A 239 14.88 -19.11 -4.98
CA PHE A 239 14.32 -20.33 -5.52
C PHE A 239 15.41 -21.31 -5.91
N ARG A 240 15.06 -22.60 -5.87
CA ARG A 240 15.96 -23.67 -6.30
C ARG A 240 16.20 -23.59 -7.81
N ASP A 241 17.43 -23.85 -8.24
CA ASP A 241 17.78 -23.86 -9.65
C ASP A 241 16.91 -24.84 -10.45
N GLY A 242 16.55 -24.44 -11.67
CA GLY A 242 15.68 -25.21 -12.55
C GLY A 242 14.19 -24.86 -12.41
N ILE A 243 13.81 -23.94 -11.53
CA ILE A 243 12.48 -23.31 -11.55
C ILE A 243 12.50 -22.17 -12.56
N GLU A 244 11.51 -22.13 -13.45
CA GLU A 244 11.35 -21.09 -14.47
C GLU A 244 10.02 -20.36 -14.28
N GLY A 245 9.90 -19.15 -14.84
CA GLY A 245 8.69 -18.33 -14.72
C GLY A 245 8.56 -17.59 -13.38
N VAL A 246 9.65 -17.50 -12.61
CA VAL A 246 9.69 -16.73 -11.34
C VAL A 246 9.71 -15.24 -11.65
N ASP A 247 8.57 -14.60 -11.47
CA ASP A 247 8.41 -13.16 -11.65
C ASP A 247 7.24 -12.66 -10.78
N ILE A 248 7.16 -11.35 -10.58
CA ILE A 248 6.02 -10.70 -9.92
C ILE A 248 5.35 -9.72 -10.88
N SER A 249 4.06 -9.48 -10.67
CA SER A 249 3.36 -8.42 -11.40
C SER A 249 3.77 -7.03 -10.89
N SER A 250 3.40 -6.00 -11.65
CA SER A 250 3.56 -4.58 -11.26
C SER A 250 2.88 -4.21 -9.93
N THR A 251 1.97 -5.04 -9.44
CA THR A 251 1.26 -4.90 -8.16
C THR A 251 1.72 -5.94 -7.13
N ILE A 252 2.98 -6.41 -7.27
CA ILE A 252 3.68 -7.29 -6.32
C ILE A 252 2.90 -8.60 -6.08
N GLU A 253 2.31 -9.13 -7.15
CA GLU A 253 1.64 -10.44 -7.12
C GLU A 253 2.60 -11.54 -7.57
N PHE A 254 2.75 -12.61 -6.80
CA PHE A 254 3.44 -13.80 -7.27
C PHE A 254 2.46 -14.72 -8.03
N ASN A 255 2.65 -14.84 -9.35
CA ASN A 255 1.73 -15.60 -10.20
C ASN A 255 2.14 -17.08 -10.30
N TYR A 256 1.32 -17.98 -9.76
CA TYR A 256 1.69 -19.40 -9.67
C TYR A 256 1.49 -20.17 -10.97
N ASN A 257 0.65 -19.66 -11.87
CA ASN A 257 0.22 -20.38 -13.07
C ASN A 257 1.32 -20.40 -14.15
N VAL A 258 2.29 -19.50 -14.08
CA VAL A 258 3.41 -19.40 -15.03
C VAL A 258 4.66 -20.17 -14.58
N LEU A 259 4.68 -20.67 -13.34
CA LEU A 259 5.82 -21.42 -12.80
C LEU A 259 5.95 -22.78 -13.50
N THR A 260 7.17 -23.16 -13.84
CA THR A 260 7.47 -24.48 -14.41
C THR A 260 8.78 -25.05 -13.84
N PHE A 261 8.94 -26.37 -13.98
CA PHE A 261 10.20 -27.06 -13.69
C PHE A 261 10.93 -27.41 -14.99
N GLY A 262 12.17 -26.95 -15.13
CA GLY A 262 13.08 -27.35 -16.18
C GLY A 262 13.52 -28.82 -16.05
N GLU A 263 14.17 -29.35 -17.09
CA GLU A 263 14.51 -30.78 -17.22
C GLU A 263 15.37 -31.33 -16.05
N ASP A 264 16.28 -30.50 -15.52
CA ASP A 264 17.21 -30.89 -14.46
C ASP A 264 16.73 -30.49 -13.04
N ALA A 265 15.54 -29.90 -12.92
CA ALA A 265 15.02 -29.42 -11.65
C ALA A 265 14.89 -30.55 -10.62
N GLN A 266 15.13 -30.22 -9.35
CA GLN A 266 14.95 -31.13 -8.22
C GLN A 266 13.89 -30.53 -7.27
N PRO A 267 12.59 -30.77 -7.53
CA PRO A 267 11.51 -30.25 -6.71
C PRO A 267 11.60 -30.74 -5.27
N ALA A 268 11.31 -29.88 -4.30
CA ALA A 268 11.26 -30.18 -2.87
C ALA A 268 10.23 -31.29 -2.55
N SER A 269 9.14 -31.34 -3.32
CA SER A 269 8.12 -32.39 -3.22
C SER A 269 8.60 -33.76 -3.75
N GLY A 270 9.70 -33.80 -4.51
CA GLY A 270 10.14 -34.96 -5.28
C GLY A 270 9.32 -35.22 -6.55
N SER A 271 8.43 -34.30 -6.94
CA SER A 271 7.58 -34.39 -8.12
C SER A 271 7.50 -33.06 -8.86
N THR A 272 7.56 -33.07 -10.19
CA THR A 272 7.32 -31.87 -11.00
C THR A 272 5.84 -31.44 -10.99
N ASP A 273 4.96 -32.26 -10.42
CA ASP A 273 3.54 -31.94 -10.31
C ASP A 273 3.22 -31.05 -9.09
N THR A 274 4.21 -30.70 -8.25
CA THR A 274 3.98 -29.94 -7.02
C THR A 274 5.14 -29.00 -6.73
N ILE A 275 4.81 -27.71 -6.63
CA ILE A 275 5.71 -26.66 -6.16
C ILE A 275 5.37 -26.27 -4.72
N ILE A 276 6.39 -26.07 -3.89
CA ILE A 276 6.24 -25.65 -2.50
C ILE A 276 6.83 -24.24 -2.33
N ILE A 277 5.98 -23.27 -2.04
CA ILE A 277 6.36 -21.86 -1.84
C ILE A 277 6.33 -21.58 -0.34
N GLY A 278 7.44 -21.16 0.24
CA GLY A 278 7.50 -20.62 1.59
C GLY A 278 7.25 -19.12 1.58
N THR A 279 6.46 -18.62 2.53
CA THR A 279 6.25 -17.19 2.77
C THR A 279 6.17 -16.89 4.26
N THR A 280 6.52 -15.67 4.65
CA THR A 280 6.29 -15.16 6.01
C THR A 280 4.98 -14.40 6.17
N ASP A 281 4.28 -14.14 5.06
CA ASP A 281 2.99 -13.47 5.13
C ASP A 281 1.91 -14.39 5.73
N GLU A 282 0.83 -13.79 6.22
CA GLU A 282 -0.29 -14.51 6.80
C GLU A 282 -1.59 -14.23 6.01
N VAL A 283 -2.53 -15.17 6.09
CA VAL A 283 -3.88 -14.97 5.55
C VAL A 283 -4.74 -14.27 6.59
N HIS A 284 -5.24 -13.08 6.26
CA HIS A 284 -6.16 -12.33 7.10
C HIS A 284 -7.61 -12.52 6.66
N SER A 285 -7.87 -12.45 5.36
CA SER A 285 -9.19 -12.65 4.77
C SER A 285 -9.09 -13.11 3.31
N LEU A 286 -9.81 -14.16 2.93
CA LEU A 286 -9.94 -14.62 1.53
C LEU A 286 -11.26 -14.20 0.90
N ASP A 287 -11.96 -13.25 1.52
CA ASP A 287 -13.15 -12.61 0.97
C ASP A 287 -12.74 -11.35 0.20
N ALA A 288 -12.93 -11.34 -1.12
CA ALA A 288 -12.54 -10.21 -1.97
C ALA A 288 -13.24 -8.89 -1.61
N ASN A 289 -14.35 -8.92 -0.87
CA ASN A 289 -15.05 -7.72 -0.41
C ASN A 289 -14.60 -7.23 0.98
N ASP A 290 -13.54 -7.83 1.52
CA ASP A 290 -12.95 -7.51 2.83
C ASP A 290 -11.42 -7.40 2.77
N ALA A 291 -10.77 -8.40 2.18
CA ALA A 291 -9.33 -8.56 2.10
C ALA A 291 -8.61 -7.29 1.61
N TYR A 292 -7.60 -6.85 2.36
CA TYR A 292 -6.75 -5.71 1.99
C TYR A 292 -5.24 -6.03 2.08
N ALA A 293 -4.85 -7.16 2.66
CA ALA A 293 -3.45 -7.56 2.73
C ALA A 293 -2.93 -8.06 1.37
N ILE A 294 -1.65 -7.78 1.08
CA ILE A 294 -0.98 -8.18 -0.17
C ILE A 294 -1.10 -9.68 -0.41
N HIS A 295 -0.84 -10.50 0.62
CA HIS A 295 -0.89 -11.96 0.50
C HIS A 295 -2.30 -12.48 0.24
N ASP A 296 -3.31 -11.87 0.88
CA ASP A 296 -4.70 -12.20 0.61
C ASP A 296 -5.06 -11.92 -0.85
N TRP A 297 -4.66 -10.75 -1.38
CA TRP A 297 -4.85 -10.38 -2.77
C TRP A 297 -4.09 -11.28 -3.74
N GLU A 298 -2.89 -11.76 -3.38
CA GLU A 298 -2.14 -12.76 -4.15
C GLU A 298 -2.93 -14.06 -4.26
N ILE A 299 -3.46 -14.58 -3.15
CA ILE A 299 -4.26 -15.82 -3.16
C ILE A 299 -5.58 -15.63 -3.93
N ILE A 300 -6.30 -14.53 -3.70
CA ILE A 300 -7.56 -14.22 -4.38
C ILE A 300 -7.36 -14.11 -5.89
N ARG A 301 -6.25 -13.52 -6.34
CA ARG A 301 -5.94 -13.41 -7.78
C ARG A 301 -5.39 -14.71 -8.38
N ASN A 302 -4.72 -15.56 -7.62
CA ASN A 302 -4.32 -16.89 -8.10
C ASN A 302 -5.51 -17.88 -8.18
N THR A 303 -6.57 -17.66 -7.40
CA THR A 303 -7.78 -18.52 -7.36
C THR A 303 -9.00 -17.91 -8.07
N GLY A 304 -8.98 -16.62 -8.36
CA GLY A 304 -10.00 -15.88 -9.10
C GLY A 304 -9.42 -15.11 -10.28
N ARG A 305 -10.26 -14.35 -10.99
CA ARG A 305 -9.84 -13.39 -12.01
C ARG A 305 -10.82 -12.22 -12.00
N ALA A 306 -10.30 -10.99 -11.97
CA ALA A 306 -11.09 -9.78 -12.12
C ALA A 306 -11.45 -9.55 -13.61
N LEU A 307 -12.11 -8.44 -13.92
CA LEU A 307 -12.50 -8.09 -15.30
C LEU A 307 -11.27 -7.98 -16.20
N LEU A 308 -10.22 -7.33 -15.70
CA LEU A 308 -8.91 -7.16 -16.32
C LEU A 308 -7.82 -7.77 -15.43
N THR A 309 -6.59 -7.87 -15.93
CA THR A 309 -5.45 -8.39 -15.16
C THR A 309 -4.11 -7.89 -15.71
N TYR A 310 -3.05 -8.00 -14.92
CA TYR A 310 -1.68 -7.72 -15.34
C TYR A 310 -0.94 -9.03 -15.58
N PRO A 311 -0.31 -9.22 -16.75
CA PRO A 311 0.66 -10.28 -16.93
C PRO A 311 1.85 -10.09 -15.97
N PRO A 312 2.50 -11.18 -15.53
CA PRO A 312 3.76 -11.08 -14.77
C PRO A 312 4.79 -10.22 -15.52
N GLY A 313 5.52 -9.37 -14.79
CA GLY A 313 6.54 -8.48 -15.37
C GLY A 313 6.01 -7.36 -16.27
N SER A 314 4.70 -7.09 -16.30
CA SER A 314 4.08 -6.09 -17.17
C SER A 314 3.20 -5.11 -16.40
N THR A 315 3.28 -3.83 -16.77
CA THR A 315 2.36 -2.76 -16.34
C THR A 315 1.19 -2.58 -17.32
N GLU A 316 1.16 -3.33 -18.42
CA GLU A 316 0.09 -3.28 -19.42
C GLU A 316 -1.06 -4.21 -19.04
N LEU A 317 -2.28 -3.68 -19.07
CA LEU A 317 -3.50 -4.43 -18.79
C LEU A 317 -3.82 -5.42 -19.92
N THR A 318 -4.31 -6.59 -19.51
CA THR A 318 -4.86 -7.63 -20.39
C THR A 318 -6.22 -8.11 -19.89
N LEU A 319 -6.88 -8.95 -20.69
CA LEU A 319 -8.23 -9.41 -20.43
C LEU A 319 -8.27 -10.49 -19.34
N GLY A 320 -8.95 -10.22 -18.24
CA GLY A 320 -9.30 -11.20 -17.22
C GLY A 320 -10.53 -12.00 -17.64
N VAL A 321 -11.66 -11.82 -16.95
CA VAL A 321 -12.94 -12.41 -17.36
C VAL A 321 -13.72 -11.57 -18.38
N ALA A 322 -13.27 -10.35 -18.68
CA ALA A 322 -13.82 -9.56 -19.78
C ALA A 322 -13.41 -10.14 -21.15
N ALA A 323 -14.30 -10.05 -22.13
CA ALA A 323 -14.08 -10.49 -23.51
C ALA A 323 -13.29 -9.46 -24.33
N GLU A 324 -13.34 -8.18 -23.93
CA GLU A 324 -12.64 -7.05 -24.54
C GLU A 324 -12.43 -5.93 -23.52
N MET A 325 -11.64 -4.92 -23.89
CA MET A 325 -11.50 -3.70 -23.08
C MET A 325 -12.84 -2.97 -23.01
N PRO A 326 -13.15 -2.26 -21.91
CA PRO A 326 -14.47 -1.68 -21.70
C PRO A 326 -14.81 -0.60 -22.73
N GLU A 327 -16.09 -0.49 -23.06
CA GLU A 327 -16.63 0.69 -23.71
C GLU A 327 -16.78 1.81 -22.66
N ILE A 328 -16.24 2.99 -22.97
CA ILE A 328 -16.21 4.15 -22.06
C ILE A 328 -17.14 5.24 -22.61
N SER A 329 -17.97 5.84 -21.75
CA SER A 329 -18.81 6.99 -22.13
C SER A 329 -17.97 8.22 -22.50
N GLU A 330 -18.57 9.16 -23.25
CA GLU A 330 -17.89 10.40 -23.69
C GLU A 330 -17.42 11.26 -22.52
N ASP A 331 -18.11 11.23 -21.38
CA ASP A 331 -17.71 11.92 -20.14
C ASP A 331 -16.76 11.12 -19.24
N GLY A 332 -16.44 9.87 -19.60
CA GLY A 332 -15.53 9.01 -18.85
C GLY A 332 -16.08 8.51 -17.51
N THR A 333 -17.39 8.60 -17.27
CA THR A 333 -18.02 8.19 -16.00
C THR A 333 -18.67 6.81 -16.04
N VAL A 334 -18.89 6.23 -17.23
CA VAL A 334 -19.52 4.93 -17.40
C VAL A 334 -18.59 3.99 -18.14
N TYR A 335 -18.33 2.83 -17.54
CA TYR A 335 -17.50 1.75 -18.10
C TYR A 335 -18.36 0.50 -18.25
N THR A 336 -18.48 0.00 -19.48
CA THR A 336 -19.27 -1.20 -19.79
C THR A 336 -18.34 -2.33 -20.21
N PHE A 337 -18.38 -3.44 -19.48
CA PHE A 337 -17.58 -4.64 -19.76
C PHE A 337 -18.49 -5.77 -20.25
N THR A 338 -18.10 -6.37 -21.37
CA THR A 338 -18.68 -7.64 -21.84
C THR A 338 -17.85 -8.80 -21.29
N LEU A 339 -18.52 -9.79 -20.70
CA LEU A 339 -17.89 -10.98 -20.11
C LEU A 339 -17.61 -12.06 -21.16
N LYS A 340 -16.57 -12.86 -20.95
CA LYS A 340 -16.30 -14.07 -21.73
C LYS A 340 -17.45 -15.06 -21.58
N GLU A 341 -17.88 -15.68 -22.68
CA GLU A 341 -18.92 -16.70 -22.62
C GLU A 341 -18.42 -17.99 -21.94
N GLY A 342 -19.29 -18.63 -21.16
CA GLY A 342 -19.05 -19.97 -20.62
C GLY A 342 -18.13 -20.04 -19.41
N VAL A 343 -17.68 -18.90 -18.87
CA VAL A 343 -16.92 -18.86 -17.61
C VAL A 343 -17.78 -19.39 -16.47
N THR A 344 -17.21 -20.26 -15.65
CA THR A 344 -17.85 -20.83 -14.46
C THR A 344 -16.91 -20.70 -13.27
N PHE A 345 -17.49 -20.57 -12.08
CA PHE A 345 -16.80 -20.86 -10.83
C PHE A 345 -16.37 -22.33 -10.79
N ALA A 346 -15.42 -22.69 -9.94
CA ALA A 346 -14.90 -24.06 -9.88
C ALA A 346 -15.92 -25.11 -9.39
N ASP A 347 -17.05 -24.68 -8.81
CA ASP A 347 -18.20 -25.53 -8.48
C ASP A 347 -19.15 -25.79 -9.69
N GLY A 348 -18.86 -25.17 -10.84
CA GLY A 348 -19.64 -25.25 -12.07
C GLY A 348 -20.77 -24.21 -12.19
N THR A 349 -20.94 -23.32 -11.21
CA THR A 349 -21.89 -22.20 -11.27
C THR A 349 -21.44 -21.23 -12.38
N PRO A 350 -22.32 -20.84 -13.33
CA PRO A 350 -21.97 -19.86 -14.35
C PRO A 350 -21.65 -18.49 -13.73
N LEU A 351 -20.59 -17.85 -14.21
CA LEU A 351 -20.31 -16.45 -13.93
C LEU A 351 -21.19 -15.57 -14.81
N THR A 352 -21.83 -14.57 -14.22
CA THR A 352 -22.69 -13.58 -14.89
C THR A 352 -22.41 -12.16 -14.40
N ALA A 353 -22.93 -11.16 -15.10
CA ALA A 353 -22.84 -9.77 -14.65
C ALA A 353 -23.48 -9.54 -13.27
N ASN A 354 -24.45 -10.36 -12.86
CA ASN A 354 -25.08 -10.25 -11.53
C ASN A 354 -24.11 -10.58 -10.39
N ASP A 355 -23.05 -11.35 -10.63
CA ASP A 355 -22.05 -11.66 -9.60
C ASP A 355 -21.21 -10.42 -9.23
N PHE A 356 -21.02 -9.50 -10.19
CA PHE A 356 -20.36 -8.21 -9.95
C PHE A 356 -21.29 -7.22 -9.23
N VAL A 357 -22.58 -7.18 -9.59
CA VAL A 357 -23.59 -6.41 -8.85
C VAL A 357 -23.67 -6.92 -7.41
N TYR A 358 -23.67 -8.24 -7.23
CA TYR A 358 -23.69 -8.87 -5.93
C TYR A 358 -22.46 -8.50 -5.08
N ALA A 359 -21.25 -8.58 -5.65
CA ALA A 359 -20.02 -8.16 -4.98
C ALA A 359 -20.06 -6.66 -4.58
N TRP A 360 -20.60 -5.80 -5.44
CA TRP A 360 -20.79 -4.37 -5.14
C TRP A 360 -21.79 -4.14 -4.00
N GLU A 361 -22.92 -4.85 -3.99
CA GLU A 361 -23.91 -4.80 -2.90
C GLU A 361 -23.31 -5.29 -1.57
N ARG A 362 -22.48 -6.34 -1.61
CA ARG A 362 -21.72 -6.83 -0.46
C ARG A 362 -20.74 -5.79 0.06
N LEU A 363 -19.91 -5.22 -0.81
CA LEU A 363 -18.97 -4.14 -0.46
C LEU A 363 -19.67 -2.98 0.28
N ASN A 364 -20.85 -2.57 -0.20
CA ASN A 364 -21.61 -1.48 0.43
C ASN A 364 -22.29 -1.88 1.74
N THR A 365 -22.74 -3.13 1.85
CA THR A 365 -23.46 -3.62 3.03
C THR A 365 -22.52 -3.96 4.18
N LEU A 366 -21.42 -4.66 3.87
CA LEU A 366 -20.50 -5.23 4.84
C LEU A 366 -19.43 -4.23 5.26
N ALA A 367 -19.06 -3.31 4.35
CA ALA A 367 -18.03 -2.31 4.59
C ALA A 367 -16.73 -2.94 5.14
N GLY A 368 -16.29 -4.05 4.52
CA GLY A 368 -15.00 -4.69 4.82
C GLY A 368 -13.82 -3.74 4.57
N GLU A 369 -12.62 -4.16 4.96
CA GLU A 369 -11.45 -3.26 5.03
C GLU A 369 -11.15 -2.58 3.68
N VAL A 370 -11.21 -3.33 2.58
CA VAL A 370 -10.97 -2.81 1.21
C VAL A 370 -12.07 -1.87 0.69
N SER A 371 -13.21 -1.74 1.37
CA SER A 371 -14.37 -1.03 0.83
C SER A 371 -14.11 0.45 0.56
N GLY A 372 -13.20 1.09 1.31
CA GLY A 372 -12.79 2.49 1.09
C GLY A 372 -12.17 2.70 -0.29
N LEU A 373 -11.30 1.77 -0.73
CA LEU A 373 -10.61 1.83 -2.03
C LEU A 373 -11.58 1.81 -3.20
N VAL A 374 -12.66 1.04 -3.13
CA VAL A 374 -13.63 0.92 -4.22
C VAL A 374 -14.69 2.02 -4.17
N ARG A 375 -15.27 2.24 -2.98
CA ARG A 375 -16.45 3.11 -2.80
C ARG A 375 -16.12 4.58 -2.98
N VAL A 376 -14.85 4.98 -2.93
CA VAL A 376 -14.45 6.37 -3.22
C VAL A 376 -14.63 6.71 -4.71
N TYR A 377 -14.48 5.73 -5.62
CA TYR A 377 -14.55 5.94 -7.07
C TYR A 377 -15.86 5.46 -7.70
N VAL A 378 -16.42 4.33 -7.25
CA VAL A 378 -17.62 3.73 -7.85
C VAL A 378 -18.90 4.30 -7.22
N GLU A 379 -19.84 4.71 -8.06
CA GLU A 379 -21.19 5.15 -7.65
C GLU A 379 -22.19 3.99 -7.70
N ASP A 380 -22.20 3.22 -8.78
CA ASP A 380 -23.18 2.16 -9.00
C ASP A 380 -22.67 1.05 -9.94
N VAL A 381 -23.24 -0.15 -9.81
CA VAL A 381 -22.93 -1.31 -10.65
C VAL A 381 -24.22 -1.98 -11.09
N GLU A 382 -24.42 -2.10 -12.41
CA GLU A 382 -25.63 -2.67 -13.00
C GLU A 382 -25.30 -3.84 -13.94
N ALA A 383 -26.11 -4.90 -13.91
CA ALA A 383 -26.12 -5.94 -14.92
C ALA A 383 -27.12 -5.56 -16.02
N ILE A 384 -26.62 -5.17 -17.20
CA ILE A 384 -27.45 -4.83 -18.36
C ILE A 384 -28.12 -6.09 -18.91
N ASP A 385 -27.36 -7.19 -18.93
CA ASP A 385 -27.80 -8.56 -19.16
C ASP A 385 -26.79 -9.53 -18.51
N ASP A 386 -26.97 -10.84 -18.67
CA ASP A 386 -26.13 -11.86 -18.02
C ASP A 386 -24.64 -11.75 -18.36
N GLN A 387 -24.26 -11.11 -19.47
CA GLN A 387 -22.88 -11.00 -19.95
C GLN A 387 -22.36 -9.56 -20.01
N THR A 388 -23.14 -8.58 -19.56
CA THR A 388 -22.78 -7.17 -19.68
C THR A 388 -22.94 -6.49 -18.33
N VAL A 389 -21.82 -6.12 -17.71
CA VAL A 389 -21.79 -5.35 -16.47
C VAL A 389 -21.38 -3.91 -16.77
N GLN A 390 -22.09 -2.97 -16.16
CA GLN A 390 -21.82 -1.54 -16.26
C GLN A 390 -21.43 -0.99 -14.89
N TYR A 391 -20.35 -0.22 -14.84
CA TYR A 391 -19.94 0.57 -13.69
C TYR A 391 -20.19 2.04 -13.98
N THR A 392 -20.88 2.72 -13.05
CA THR A 392 -21.00 4.18 -13.02
C THR A 392 -20.06 4.71 -11.93
N LEU A 393 -19.23 5.67 -12.28
CA LEU A 393 -18.22 6.26 -11.40
C LEU A 393 -18.66 7.65 -10.91
N LYS A 394 -18.20 8.04 -9.72
CA LYS A 394 -18.50 9.35 -9.12
C LYS A 394 -17.82 10.53 -9.82
N GLY A 395 -16.88 10.23 -10.72
CA GLY A 395 -16.09 11.18 -11.49
C GLY A 395 -15.47 10.49 -12.70
N SER A 396 -14.74 11.25 -13.50
CA SER A 396 -13.97 10.69 -14.60
C SER A 396 -12.64 10.16 -14.05
N PHE A 397 -12.44 8.85 -14.11
CA PHE A 397 -11.21 8.21 -13.61
C PHE A 397 -10.62 7.34 -14.72
N GLY A 398 -9.66 7.87 -15.47
CA GLY A 398 -9.00 7.17 -16.58
C GLY A 398 -8.23 5.92 -16.14
N PHE A 399 -7.86 5.84 -14.86
CA PHE A 399 -7.24 4.66 -14.25
C PHE A 399 -8.24 3.58 -13.83
N PHE A 400 -9.56 3.76 -13.99
CA PHE A 400 -10.54 2.76 -13.54
C PHE A 400 -10.30 1.34 -14.09
N PRO A 401 -9.86 1.15 -15.35
CA PRO A 401 -9.45 -0.18 -15.83
C PRO A 401 -8.33 -0.83 -14.99
N ALA A 402 -7.38 -0.04 -14.48
CA ALA A 402 -6.31 -0.52 -13.59
C ALA A 402 -6.86 -0.95 -12.23
N LEU A 403 -7.79 -0.17 -11.67
CA LEU A 403 -8.48 -0.51 -10.42
C LEU A 403 -9.36 -1.76 -10.59
N ALA A 404 -10.06 -1.90 -11.72
CA ALA A 404 -10.90 -3.04 -12.05
C ALA A 404 -10.12 -4.35 -12.31
N ALA A 405 -8.79 -4.31 -12.30
CA ALA A 405 -7.91 -5.47 -12.37
C ALA A 405 -7.49 -6.02 -10.99
N THR A 406 -7.87 -5.34 -9.91
CA THR A 406 -7.43 -5.67 -8.54
C THR A 406 -8.30 -6.74 -7.88
N ALA A 407 -7.81 -7.32 -6.78
CA ALA A 407 -8.51 -8.36 -6.01
C ALA A 407 -9.96 -7.99 -5.60
N PRO A 408 -10.31 -6.76 -5.17
CA PRO A 408 -11.70 -6.43 -4.82
C PRO A 408 -12.69 -6.47 -5.98
N PHE A 409 -12.21 -6.53 -7.23
CA PHE A 409 -13.04 -6.71 -8.42
C PHE A 409 -13.11 -8.17 -8.90
N VAL A 410 -12.50 -9.10 -8.18
CA VAL A 410 -12.72 -10.53 -8.40
C VAL A 410 -14.15 -10.88 -7.94
N PRO A 411 -15.00 -11.43 -8.82
CA PRO A 411 -16.36 -11.81 -8.45
C PRO A 411 -16.34 -12.94 -7.43
N VAL A 412 -17.20 -12.86 -6.42
CA VAL A 412 -17.35 -13.88 -5.38
C VAL A 412 -18.53 -14.79 -5.69
N ASN A 413 -18.39 -16.09 -5.43
CA ASN A 413 -19.48 -17.04 -5.61
C ASN A 413 -20.48 -16.92 -4.45
N PRO A 414 -21.77 -16.58 -4.70
CA PRO A 414 -22.78 -16.47 -3.64
C PRO A 414 -23.05 -17.76 -2.84
N ASN A 415 -22.64 -18.92 -3.36
CA ASN A 415 -22.72 -20.20 -2.64
C ASN A 415 -21.72 -20.28 -1.48
N THR A 416 -20.62 -19.53 -1.54
CA THR A 416 -19.54 -19.52 -0.55
C THR A 416 -19.55 -18.24 0.28
N PHE A 417 -19.80 -17.10 -0.36
CA PHE A 417 -19.74 -15.77 0.25
C PHE A 417 -21.14 -15.19 0.37
N SER A 418 -21.70 -15.15 1.59
CA SER A 418 -23.07 -14.67 1.81
C SER A 418 -23.16 -13.14 1.76
N ALA A 419 -24.37 -12.63 1.53
CA ALA A 419 -24.59 -11.20 1.31
C ALA A 419 -24.41 -10.35 2.58
N ASP A 420 -24.53 -10.98 3.75
CA ASP A 420 -24.71 -10.37 5.06
C ASP A 420 -23.58 -10.66 6.05
N GLU A 421 -22.55 -11.41 5.63
CA GLU A 421 -21.39 -11.76 6.46
C GLU A 421 -20.10 -11.75 5.65
N ILE A 422 -19.02 -11.28 6.28
CA ILE A 422 -17.65 -11.44 5.79
C ILE A 422 -17.20 -12.88 6.04
N VAL A 423 -16.76 -13.58 4.99
CA VAL A 423 -16.29 -14.96 5.09
C VAL A 423 -14.77 -14.99 4.93
N ALA A 424 -14.05 -14.52 5.95
CA ALA A 424 -12.60 -14.38 5.91
C ALA A 424 -11.84 -15.71 5.67
N TYR A 425 -12.37 -16.83 6.19
CA TYR A 425 -11.76 -18.15 6.06
C TYR A 425 -12.76 -19.15 5.49
N PRO A 426 -13.07 -19.08 4.18
CA PRO A 426 -14.04 -19.97 3.57
C PRO A 426 -13.50 -21.41 3.56
N GLU A 427 -14.39 -22.42 3.62
CA GLU A 427 -13.97 -23.83 3.55
C GLU A 427 -13.34 -24.19 2.20
N THR A 428 -13.76 -23.50 1.14
CA THR A 428 -13.28 -23.64 -0.25
C THR A 428 -13.12 -22.25 -0.86
N LEU A 429 -12.14 -22.10 -1.77
CA LEU A 429 -11.97 -20.89 -2.58
C LEU A 429 -12.03 -21.31 -4.04
N ASP A 430 -13.27 -21.45 -4.51
CA ASP A 430 -13.65 -21.97 -5.82
C ASP A 430 -13.97 -20.81 -6.79
N GLY A 431 -12.99 -19.95 -7.01
CA GLY A 431 -13.10 -18.81 -7.91
C GLY A 431 -13.10 -19.20 -9.40
N VAL A 432 -12.91 -18.18 -10.24
CA VAL A 432 -12.84 -18.29 -11.71
C VAL A 432 -11.39 -18.25 -12.24
N GLY A 433 -10.40 -18.47 -11.35
CA GLY A 433 -8.98 -18.41 -11.67
C GLY A 433 -8.33 -19.76 -11.97
N PRO A 434 -7.00 -19.76 -12.22
CA PRO A 434 -6.25 -20.94 -12.66
C PRO A 434 -6.08 -22.01 -11.58
N TYR A 435 -6.20 -21.65 -10.30
CA TYR A 435 -6.17 -22.57 -9.18
C TYR A 435 -7.47 -22.51 -8.36
N ARG A 436 -7.69 -23.53 -7.53
CA ARG A 436 -8.70 -23.51 -6.47
C ARG A 436 -8.11 -24.01 -5.16
N MET A 437 -8.65 -23.57 -4.03
CA MET A 437 -8.18 -24.00 -2.72
C MET A 437 -8.74 -25.36 -2.32
N VAL A 438 -7.85 -26.29 -1.97
CA VAL A 438 -8.17 -27.61 -1.44
C VAL A 438 -8.25 -27.60 0.08
N SER A 439 -7.33 -26.90 0.74
CA SER A 439 -7.33 -26.78 2.21
C SER A 439 -6.48 -25.61 2.68
N LEU A 440 -6.88 -25.01 3.79
CA LEU A 440 -6.08 -24.06 4.57
C LEU A 440 -5.95 -24.55 6.02
N VAL A 441 -4.72 -24.63 6.50
CA VAL A 441 -4.40 -24.75 7.93
C VAL A 441 -3.70 -23.45 8.34
N PRO A 442 -4.40 -22.52 9.01
CA PRO A 442 -3.87 -21.20 9.34
C PRO A 442 -2.52 -21.28 10.06
N GLY A 443 -1.56 -20.46 9.61
CA GLY A 443 -0.20 -20.41 10.15
C GLY A 443 0.68 -21.63 9.83
N GLU A 444 0.17 -22.64 9.11
CA GLU A 444 0.95 -23.82 8.71
C GLU A 444 1.08 -23.91 7.19
N GLN A 445 -0.03 -24.14 6.47
CA GLN A 445 0.01 -24.29 5.01
C GLN A 445 -1.35 -24.07 4.33
N MET A 446 -1.31 -23.69 3.05
CA MET A 446 -2.41 -23.73 2.09
C MET A 446 -2.06 -24.70 0.96
N VAL A 447 -3.05 -25.47 0.52
CA VAL A 447 -2.93 -26.37 -0.65
C VAL A 447 -3.88 -25.90 -1.73
N LEU A 448 -3.34 -25.65 -2.91
CA LEU A 448 -4.06 -25.31 -4.12
C LEU A 448 -3.85 -26.38 -5.18
N GLU A 449 -4.86 -26.60 -6.01
CA GLU A 449 -4.77 -27.45 -7.20
C GLU A 449 -5.27 -26.69 -8.44
N ALA A 450 -4.78 -27.09 -9.61
CA ALA A 450 -5.21 -26.51 -10.87
C ALA A 450 -6.74 -26.61 -11.03
N ASN A 451 -7.37 -25.51 -11.41
CA ASN A 451 -8.81 -25.46 -11.66
C ASN A 451 -9.12 -26.01 -13.06
N PRO A 452 -9.77 -27.18 -13.18
CA PRO A 452 -10.07 -27.78 -14.47
C PRO A 452 -11.14 -27.01 -15.27
N GLU A 453 -11.90 -26.13 -14.63
CA GLU A 453 -12.94 -25.30 -15.26
C GLU A 453 -12.38 -23.95 -15.75
N TYR A 454 -11.09 -23.66 -15.53
CA TYR A 454 -10.48 -22.41 -15.96
C TYR A 454 -10.41 -22.31 -17.49
N LEU A 455 -10.95 -21.22 -18.05
CA LEU A 455 -11.02 -20.98 -19.51
C LEU A 455 -10.00 -19.94 -20.01
N GLY A 456 -9.08 -19.47 -19.17
CA GLY A 456 -8.00 -18.57 -19.60
C GLY A 456 -6.91 -19.29 -20.39
N ASP A 457 -6.11 -18.54 -21.15
CA ASP A 457 -4.99 -19.07 -21.94
C ASP A 457 -3.76 -19.40 -21.07
N ASP A 458 -3.71 -18.84 -19.87
CA ASP A 458 -2.65 -18.95 -18.87
C ASP A 458 -2.97 -20.02 -17.82
N VAL A 459 -3.40 -21.20 -18.27
CA VAL A 459 -3.68 -22.35 -17.41
C VAL A 459 -2.47 -22.73 -16.54
N ALA A 460 -2.73 -23.24 -15.33
CA ALA A 460 -1.70 -23.71 -14.41
C ALA A 460 -0.78 -24.75 -15.07
N GLN A 461 0.53 -24.46 -15.11
CA GLN A 461 1.52 -25.40 -15.65
C GLN A 461 1.94 -26.46 -14.63
N ILE A 462 1.96 -26.11 -13.35
CA ILE A 462 2.21 -27.05 -12.24
C ILE A 462 0.87 -27.37 -11.57
N PRO A 463 0.43 -28.64 -11.53
CA PRO A 463 -0.91 -29.00 -11.04
C PRO A 463 -1.20 -28.67 -9.56
N ASN A 464 -0.18 -28.63 -8.70
CA ASN A 464 -0.38 -28.41 -7.26
C ASN A 464 0.59 -27.35 -6.72
N VAL A 465 0.07 -26.46 -5.89
CA VAL A 465 0.86 -25.46 -5.15
C VAL A 465 0.64 -25.69 -3.66
N ILE A 466 1.72 -25.77 -2.90
CA ILE A 466 1.67 -25.76 -1.44
C ILE A 466 2.33 -24.46 -0.98
N VAL A 467 1.54 -23.56 -0.40
CA VAL A 467 2.06 -22.37 0.29
C VAL A 467 2.31 -22.74 1.75
N ARG A 468 3.54 -22.64 2.22
CA ARG A 468 3.93 -22.89 3.62
C ARG A 468 4.21 -21.58 4.33
N TYR A 469 3.65 -21.44 5.52
CA TYR A 469 3.76 -20.24 6.33
C TYR A 469 4.88 -20.37 7.35
N TYR A 470 5.71 -19.33 7.46
CA TYR A 470 6.84 -19.26 8.37
C TYR A 470 6.71 -18.02 9.27
N ALA A 471 6.97 -18.19 10.56
CA ALA A 471 6.88 -17.07 11.51
C ALA A 471 8.04 -16.06 11.39
N ASP A 472 9.14 -16.45 10.73
CA ASP A 472 10.33 -15.60 10.60
C ASP A 472 11.13 -15.93 9.33
N PRO A 473 11.82 -14.93 8.75
CA PRO A 473 12.56 -15.10 7.50
C PRO A 473 13.78 -16.00 7.63
N THR A 474 14.41 -16.10 8.81
CA THR A 474 15.56 -16.98 9.02
C THR A 474 15.15 -18.46 8.88
N THR A 475 14.01 -18.86 9.45
CA THR A 475 13.47 -20.22 9.34
C THR A 475 13.07 -20.54 7.90
N MET A 476 12.41 -19.61 7.20
CA MET A 476 12.08 -19.75 5.78
C MET A 476 13.33 -19.89 4.90
N ALA A 477 14.34 -19.05 5.12
CA ALA A 477 15.62 -19.08 4.42
C ALA A 477 16.34 -20.43 4.60
N ASN A 478 16.29 -21.00 5.80
CA ASN A 478 16.85 -22.33 6.05
C ASN A 478 16.08 -23.43 5.31
N ALA A 479 14.76 -23.29 5.15
CA ALA A 479 13.92 -24.27 4.48
C ALA A 479 14.20 -24.32 2.96
N VAL A 480 14.44 -23.18 2.30
CA VAL A 480 14.80 -23.20 0.87
C VAL A 480 16.22 -23.76 0.68
N GLU A 481 17.15 -23.42 1.57
CA GLU A 481 18.53 -23.95 1.58
C GLU A 481 18.58 -25.47 1.78
N SER A 482 17.77 -26.02 2.70
CA SER A 482 17.71 -27.46 2.94
C SER A 482 16.92 -28.22 1.88
N GLY A 483 16.23 -27.52 0.97
CA GLY A 483 15.35 -28.10 -0.05
C GLY A 483 14.01 -28.60 0.48
N GLU A 484 13.56 -28.06 1.62
CA GLU A 484 12.21 -28.31 2.17
C GLU A 484 11.13 -27.52 1.42
N VAL A 485 11.49 -26.38 0.82
CA VAL A 485 10.64 -25.59 -0.10
C VAL A 485 11.40 -25.31 -1.40
N ASP A 486 10.64 -25.05 -2.46
CA ASP A 486 11.14 -24.73 -3.80
C ASP A 486 11.46 -23.25 -3.97
N VAL A 487 10.60 -22.40 -3.39
CA VAL A 487 10.69 -20.93 -3.43
C VAL A 487 10.55 -20.40 -2.01
N ALA A 488 11.30 -19.36 -1.66
CA ALA A 488 11.07 -18.49 -0.52
C ALA A 488 10.72 -17.10 -1.05
N TRP A 489 9.53 -16.62 -0.69
CA TRP A 489 8.90 -15.39 -1.19
C TRP A 489 8.47 -14.52 -0.01
N ARG A 490 8.58 -13.19 -0.17
CA ARG A 490 8.27 -12.12 0.80
C ARG A 490 9.16 -12.06 2.04
N THR A 491 9.51 -10.83 2.42
CA THR A 491 10.21 -10.46 3.66
C THR A 491 11.54 -11.19 3.91
N VAL A 492 12.28 -11.56 2.85
CA VAL A 492 13.64 -12.10 3.02
C VAL A 492 14.59 -10.97 3.40
N GLY A 493 15.10 -11.03 4.63
CA GLY A 493 15.98 -10.00 5.17
C GLY A 493 17.31 -9.86 4.40
N PRO A 494 18.00 -8.71 4.51
CA PRO A 494 19.33 -8.46 3.95
C PRO A 494 20.32 -9.60 4.17
N VAL A 495 20.36 -10.06 5.41
CA VAL A 495 21.35 -11.01 5.91
C VAL A 495 21.11 -12.37 5.27
N GLU A 496 19.85 -12.79 5.21
CA GLU A 496 19.44 -14.02 4.53
C GLU A 496 19.71 -13.95 3.03
N ALA A 497 19.31 -12.87 2.34
CA ALA A 497 19.49 -12.72 0.90
C ALA A 497 20.97 -12.80 0.50
N VAL A 498 21.86 -12.07 1.18
CA VAL A 498 23.31 -12.09 0.92
C VAL A 498 23.90 -13.47 1.19
N ARG A 499 23.52 -14.10 2.30
CA ARG A 499 24.01 -15.44 2.65
C ARG A 499 23.58 -16.49 1.63
N LEU A 500 22.34 -16.42 1.15
CA LEU A 500 21.78 -17.39 0.20
C LEU A 500 22.37 -17.25 -1.21
N GLN A 501 22.91 -16.08 -1.58
CA GLN A 501 23.64 -15.90 -2.84
C GLN A 501 24.89 -16.79 -2.96
N GLU A 502 25.46 -17.23 -1.82
CA GLU A 502 26.64 -18.09 -1.80
C GLU A 502 26.30 -19.60 -1.82
N VAL A 503 25.01 -19.96 -1.81
CA VAL A 503 24.55 -21.36 -1.76
C VAL A 503 24.41 -21.93 -3.18
N GLU A 504 25.15 -23.00 -3.47
CA GLU A 504 25.04 -23.71 -4.75
C GLU A 504 23.66 -24.35 -4.93
N GLY A 505 23.05 -24.17 -6.09
CA GLY A 505 21.73 -24.71 -6.41
C GLY A 505 20.56 -23.79 -6.05
N LEU A 506 20.84 -22.56 -5.59
CA LEU A 506 19.85 -21.51 -5.38
C LEU A 506 20.12 -20.31 -6.29
N THR A 507 19.04 -19.70 -6.75
CA THR A 507 19.04 -18.38 -7.37
C THR A 507 18.41 -17.38 -6.40
N VAL A 508 19.11 -16.27 -6.15
CA VAL A 508 18.58 -15.11 -5.40
C VAL A 508 18.29 -14.00 -6.40
N GLN A 509 17.01 -13.79 -6.69
CA GLN A 509 16.54 -12.74 -7.58
C GLN A 509 16.14 -11.51 -6.76
N ARG A 510 16.82 -10.40 -6.99
CA ARG A 510 16.35 -9.07 -6.58
C ARG A 510 15.32 -8.62 -7.61
N VAL A 511 14.16 -8.21 -7.13
CA VAL A 511 13.14 -7.56 -7.95
C VAL A 511 12.95 -6.14 -7.45
N ASP A 512 13.09 -5.18 -8.36
CA ASP A 512 12.71 -3.81 -8.05
C ASP A 512 11.19 -3.77 -7.88
N ALA A 513 10.76 -3.48 -6.66
CA ALA A 513 9.36 -3.45 -6.28
C ALA A 513 9.01 -2.03 -5.85
N PRO A 514 7.80 -1.55 -6.17
CA PRO A 514 7.34 -0.26 -5.72
C PRO A 514 6.90 -0.37 -4.25
N ALA A 515 7.87 -0.48 -3.33
CA ALA A 515 7.65 -0.48 -1.89
C ALA A 515 8.33 0.75 -1.29
N LEU A 516 7.56 1.76 -0.92
CA LEU A 516 8.10 3.02 -0.43
C LEU A 516 8.20 3.04 1.09
N ARG A 517 9.21 3.73 1.63
CA ARG A 517 9.22 4.24 3.00
C ARG A 517 9.25 5.76 2.98
N TYR A 518 8.46 6.38 3.82
CA TYR A 518 8.30 7.84 3.87
C TYR A 518 7.97 8.32 5.29
N ILE A 519 8.24 9.59 5.56
CA ILE A 519 7.77 10.30 6.76
C ILE A 519 6.43 10.95 6.44
N VAL A 520 5.46 10.77 7.33
CA VAL A 520 4.21 11.52 7.37
C VAL A 520 4.35 12.68 8.34
N PHE A 521 3.89 13.86 7.92
CA PHE A 521 3.64 15.00 8.80
C PHE A 521 2.13 15.13 8.99
N ASN A 522 1.65 15.18 10.23
CA ASN A 522 0.24 15.45 10.47
C ASN A 522 -0.02 16.96 10.40
N HIS A 523 -0.53 17.44 9.26
CA HIS A 523 -0.72 18.87 8.94
C HIS A 523 -1.77 19.59 9.80
N THR A 524 -2.52 18.83 10.62
CA THR A 524 -3.50 19.37 11.58
C THR A 524 -3.06 19.19 13.04
N TYR A 525 -1.88 18.62 13.27
CA TYR A 525 -1.37 18.37 14.62
C TYR A 525 -1.29 19.66 15.43
N THR A 526 -1.76 19.59 16.66
CA THR A 526 -1.63 20.67 17.65
C THR A 526 -1.08 20.05 18.94
N PRO A 527 0.06 20.52 19.47
CA PRO A 527 0.58 20.06 20.76
C PRO A 527 -0.46 20.23 21.86
N ALA A 528 -0.54 19.28 22.79
CA ALA A 528 -1.39 19.43 23.98
C ALA A 528 -0.87 20.59 24.86
N GLU A 529 -1.79 21.46 25.32
CA GLU A 529 -1.49 22.61 26.21
C GLU A 529 -0.96 22.21 27.61
#